data_AF-A0AAU1D418-F1
#
_entry.id   AF-A0AAU1D418-F1
#
_cell.length_a   1.000
_cell.length_b   1.000
_cell.length_c   1.000
_cell.angle_alpha   90.00
_cell.angle_beta   90.00
_cell.angle_gamma   90.00
#
_symmetry.space_group_name_H-M   'P 1'
#
loop_
_entity.id
_entity.type
_entity.pdbx_description
1 polymer ?
#
loop_
_entity_poly.entity_id
_entity_poly.type
_entity_poly.pdbx_seq_one_letter_code
_entity_poly.pdbx_strand_id
1 'polypeptide(L)'
;MRVVIAEDSALLRDGLVQLLALRGVEVAAAVGDAASLLAAVAEHRPDAAVIDIRLPPGHTDEGLRAAVEIRSTWPGVGVLIFSQYVETRYATQLLGDGGAGVGYLLKERVVDIGEFVAALERVASGGTALDPEVVARLFGATRRASALDALTPREREVLGLMAEGRTNQSIAESFVVSERAVEKHIANIFAKLGLVPGEPGHRRVLAVLRYLDARS
;
A
#
# COMPACT_ATOMS: atom_id res chain seq x y z
N MET A 1 12.97 -11.79 22.27
CA MET A 1 12.36 -11.82 20.93
C MET A 1 13.48 -11.97 19.92
N ARG A 2 13.30 -12.87 18.95
CA ARG A 2 14.24 -13.17 17.86
C ARG A 2 13.65 -12.72 16.53
N VAL A 3 14.44 -12.01 15.73
CA VAL A 3 14.00 -11.47 14.44
C VAL A 3 14.97 -11.77 13.30
N VAL A 4 14.46 -11.73 12.07
CA VAL A 4 15.24 -11.68 10.84
C VAL A 4 14.96 -10.35 10.14
N ILE A 5 15.98 -9.74 9.54
CA ILE A 5 15.86 -8.46 8.82
C ILE A 5 16.19 -8.66 7.35
N ALA A 6 15.35 -8.15 6.46
CA ALA A 6 15.67 -7.97 5.04
C ALA A 6 15.60 -6.48 4.69
N GLU A 7 16.75 -5.94 4.29
CA GLU A 7 16.93 -4.51 3.98
C GLU A 7 18.04 -4.40 2.95
N ASP A 8 17.82 -3.72 1.83
CA ASP A 8 18.81 -3.62 0.74
C ASP A 8 19.98 -2.68 1.13
N SER A 9 19.67 -1.60 1.84
CA SER A 9 20.62 -0.60 2.33
C SER A 9 21.47 -1.19 3.44
N ALA A 10 22.72 -1.51 3.13
CA ALA A 10 23.67 -2.06 4.10
C ALA A 10 23.81 -1.19 5.37
N LEU A 11 23.84 0.14 5.19
CA LEU A 11 23.92 1.07 6.32
C LEU A 11 22.69 0.99 7.24
N LEU A 12 21.49 0.96 6.66
CA LEU A 12 20.26 0.87 7.44
C LEU A 12 20.14 -0.51 8.09
N ARG A 13 20.48 -1.57 7.38
CA ARG A 13 20.50 -2.94 7.89
C ARG A 13 21.40 -3.06 9.11
N ASP A 14 22.65 -2.61 9.02
CA ASP A 14 23.59 -2.65 10.14
C ASP A 14 23.11 -1.76 11.30
N GLY A 15 22.54 -0.59 11.00
CA GLY A 15 21.93 0.29 11.99
C GLY A 15 20.79 -0.38 12.75
N LEU A 16 19.85 -1.02 12.05
CA LEU A 16 18.74 -1.76 12.65
C LEU A 16 19.24 -2.89 13.56
N VAL A 17 20.27 -3.64 13.13
CA VAL A 17 20.87 -4.70 13.94
C VAL A 17 21.37 -4.16 15.27
N GLN A 18 22.14 -3.07 15.25
CA GLN A 18 22.67 -2.45 16.47
C GLN A 18 21.56 -1.90 17.37
N LEU A 19 20.58 -1.20 16.78
CA LEU A 19 19.47 -0.60 17.52
C LEU A 19 18.59 -1.65 18.22
N LEU A 20 18.30 -2.75 17.54
CA LEU A 20 17.51 -3.85 18.09
C LEU A 20 18.27 -4.60 19.18
N ALA A 21 19.57 -4.85 18.98
CA ALA A 21 20.41 -5.47 19.99
C ALA A 21 20.48 -4.65 21.30
N LEU A 22 20.58 -3.32 21.20
CA LEU A 22 20.54 -2.41 22.35
C LEU A 22 19.23 -2.47 23.16
N ARG A 23 18.16 -2.98 22.56
CA ARG A 23 16.84 -3.17 23.19
C ARG A 23 16.57 -4.62 23.59
N GLY A 24 17.58 -5.49 23.52
CA GLY A 24 17.46 -6.90 23.91
C GLY A 24 16.75 -7.78 22.88
N VAL A 25 16.61 -7.30 21.64
CA VAL A 25 16.08 -8.09 20.52
C VAL A 25 17.25 -8.82 19.85
N GLU A 26 17.13 -10.14 19.72
CA GLU A 26 18.12 -10.98 19.03
C GLU A 26 17.88 -10.92 17.52
N VAL A 27 18.85 -10.45 16.75
CA VAL A 27 18.80 -10.54 15.28
C VAL A 27 19.51 -11.82 14.85
N ALA A 28 18.75 -12.83 14.42
CA ALA A 28 19.28 -14.12 14.00
C ALA A 28 19.97 -14.04 12.63
N ALA A 29 19.43 -13.22 11.72
CA ALA A 29 20.04 -12.94 10.42
C ALA A 29 19.63 -11.56 9.91
N ALA A 30 20.53 -10.93 9.15
CA ALA A 30 20.26 -9.69 8.44
C ALA A 30 20.75 -9.84 6.99
N VAL A 31 19.82 -9.76 6.04
CA VAL A 31 20.06 -10.09 4.63
C VAL A 31 19.66 -8.94 3.71
N GLY A 32 20.16 -8.97 2.48
CA GLY A 32 19.94 -7.90 1.49
C GLY A 32 18.89 -8.20 0.43
N ASP A 33 18.31 -9.41 0.40
CA ASP A 33 17.43 -9.86 -0.68
C ASP A 33 16.34 -10.83 -0.19
N ALA A 34 15.29 -10.99 -1.00
CA ALA A 34 14.11 -11.78 -0.68
C ALA A 34 14.38 -13.30 -0.59
N ALA A 35 15.29 -13.84 -1.41
CA ALA A 35 15.59 -15.27 -1.40
C ALA A 35 16.36 -15.64 -0.12
N SER A 36 17.35 -14.84 0.24
CA SER A 36 18.09 -14.98 1.50
C SER A 36 17.18 -14.79 2.71
N LEU A 37 16.15 -13.93 2.63
CA LEU A 37 15.15 -13.76 3.69
C LEU A 37 14.36 -15.04 3.94
N LEU A 38 13.83 -15.66 2.88
CA LEU A 38 13.05 -16.90 3.00
C LEU A 38 13.91 -18.04 3.56
N ALA A 39 15.15 -18.15 3.12
CA ALA A 39 16.11 -19.11 3.67
C ALA A 39 16.38 -18.88 5.16
N ALA A 40 16.62 -17.64 5.56
CA ALA A 40 16.88 -17.27 6.96
C ALA A 40 15.66 -17.52 7.87
N VAL A 41 14.43 -17.25 7.39
CA VAL A 41 13.20 -17.57 8.13
C VAL A 41 12.99 -19.09 8.25
N ALA A 42 13.33 -19.83 7.19
CA ALA A 42 13.28 -21.29 7.20
C ALA A 42 14.23 -21.90 8.24
N GLU A 43 15.46 -21.37 8.32
CA GLU A 43 16.50 -21.82 9.24
C GLU A 43 16.23 -21.41 10.69
N HIS A 44 15.98 -20.12 10.93
CA HIS A 44 15.99 -19.56 12.29
C HIS A 44 14.63 -19.55 12.98
N ARG A 45 13.53 -19.72 12.24
CA ARG A 45 12.15 -19.69 12.77
C ARG A 45 11.93 -18.49 13.73
N PRO A 46 12.14 -17.25 13.27
CA PRO A 46 12.08 -16.08 14.13
C PRO A 46 10.66 -15.80 14.64
N ASP A 47 10.55 -14.99 15.70
CA ASP A 47 9.26 -14.49 16.19
C ASP A 47 8.66 -13.47 15.19
N ALA A 48 9.51 -12.68 14.54
CA ALA A 48 9.10 -11.75 13.49
C ALA A 48 10.17 -11.51 12.42
N ALA A 49 9.73 -11.10 11.22
CA ALA A 49 10.58 -10.62 10.13
C ALA A 49 10.34 -9.12 9.89
N VAL A 50 11.42 -8.34 9.84
CA VAL A 50 11.42 -6.94 9.39
C VAL A 50 11.81 -6.93 7.91
N ILE A 51 10.96 -6.39 7.05
CA ILE A 51 11.10 -6.57 5.60
C ILE A 51 10.94 -5.22 4.88
N ASP A 52 11.97 -4.78 4.18
CA ASP A 52 11.82 -3.73 3.16
C ASP A 52 11.05 -4.29 1.95
N ILE A 53 10.17 -3.47 1.37
CA ILE A 53 9.39 -3.84 0.19
C ILE A 53 10.29 -3.98 -1.04
N ARG A 54 11.23 -3.05 -1.22
CA ARG A 54 11.99 -2.91 -2.46
C ARG A 54 13.34 -3.62 -2.34
N LEU A 55 13.30 -4.94 -2.40
CA LEU A 55 14.50 -5.76 -2.41
C LEU A 55 14.99 -6.02 -3.86
N PRO A 56 16.29 -6.27 -4.06
CA PRO A 56 16.81 -6.71 -5.35
C PRO A 56 16.15 -8.03 -5.82
N PRO A 57 16.19 -8.32 -7.13
CA PRO A 57 16.87 -7.54 -8.17
C PRO A 57 16.05 -6.39 -8.76
N GLY A 58 14.71 -6.45 -8.74
CA GLY A 58 13.84 -5.47 -9.40
C GLY A 58 13.53 -4.25 -8.55
N HIS A 59 13.69 -4.32 -7.22
CA HIS A 59 13.41 -3.24 -6.27
C HIS A 59 11.96 -2.72 -6.41
N THR A 60 11.01 -3.62 -6.67
CA THR A 60 9.59 -3.31 -6.83
C THR A 60 8.77 -3.78 -5.63
N ASP A 61 8.59 -5.07 -5.49
CA ASP A 61 7.62 -5.71 -4.59
C ASP A 61 8.11 -7.07 -4.07
N GLU A 62 9.37 -7.40 -4.29
CA GLU A 62 9.99 -8.66 -3.89
C GLU A 62 9.86 -8.92 -2.39
N GLY A 63 10.04 -7.89 -1.55
CA GLY A 63 9.88 -8.01 -0.11
C GLY A 63 8.43 -8.28 0.30
N LEU A 64 7.45 -7.70 -0.41
CA LEU A 64 6.05 -7.99 -0.17
C LEU A 64 5.69 -9.43 -0.56
N ARG A 65 6.19 -9.92 -1.70
CA ARG A 65 5.97 -11.31 -2.12
C ARG A 65 6.55 -12.28 -1.08
N ALA A 66 7.76 -12.00 -0.60
CA ALA A 66 8.36 -12.76 0.49
C ALA A 66 7.53 -12.69 1.78
N ALA A 67 6.99 -11.52 2.14
CA ALA A 67 6.10 -11.36 3.28
C ALA A 67 4.84 -12.22 3.18
N VAL A 68 4.19 -12.26 2.02
CA VAL A 68 3.01 -13.10 1.77
C VAL A 68 3.39 -14.58 1.86
N GLU A 69 4.51 -14.98 1.27
CA GLU A 69 5.01 -16.35 1.32
C GLU A 69 5.33 -16.79 2.75
N ILE A 70 6.00 -15.96 3.54
CA ILE A 70 6.30 -16.21 4.95
C ILE A 70 5.03 -16.46 5.73
N ARG A 71 4.02 -15.59 5.57
CA ARG A 71 2.74 -15.75 6.28
C ARG A 71 2.01 -17.03 5.91
N SER A 72 2.06 -17.42 4.64
CA SER A 72 1.41 -18.65 4.16
C SER A 72 2.11 -19.91 4.65
N THR A 73 3.45 -19.89 4.69
CA THR A 73 4.28 -21.07 5.01
C THR A 73 4.54 -21.21 6.51
N TRP A 74 4.66 -20.07 7.21
CA TRP A 74 4.96 -19.99 8.64
C TRP A 74 4.01 -18.98 9.33
N PRO A 75 2.74 -19.36 9.53
CA PRO A 75 1.72 -18.44 10.07
C PRO A 75 1.97 -17.94 11.50
N GLY A 76 2.92 -18.54 12.22
CA GLY A 76 3.36 -18.07 13.54
C GLY A 76 4.43 -16.98 13.50
N VAL A 77 4.98 -16.65 12.33
CA VAL A 77 6.00 -15.59 12.18
C VAL A 77 5.30 -14.27 11.92
N GLY A 78 5.49 -13.30 12.81
CA GLY A 78 5.00 -11.94 12.59
C GLY A 78 5.74 -11.27 11.43
N VAL A 79 5.05 -10.49 10.60
CA VAL A 79 5.68 -9.77 9.49
C VAL A 79 5.49 -8.27 9.63
N LEU A 80 6.60 -7.54 9.75
CA LEU A 80 6.64 -6.09 9.79
C LEU A 80 7.24 -5.56 8.49
N ILE A 81 6.40 -4.95 7.66
CA ILE A 81 6.85 -4.19 6.50
C ILE A 81 7.46 -2.86 6.97
N PHE A 82 8.66 -2.56 6.47
CA PHE A 82 9.46 -1.41 6.85
C PHE A 82 9.90 -0.65 5.61
N SER A 83 9.11 0.34 5.19
CA SER A 83 9.26 1.01 3.88
C SER A 83 9.52 2.50 4.01
N GLN A 84 10.26 3.07 3.07
CA GLN A 84 10.43 4.53 2.95
C GLN A 84 9.14 5.26 2.54
N TYR A 85 8.20 4.58 1.88
CA TYR A 85 6.96 5.19 1.38
C TYR A 85 5.73 4.31 1.66
N VAL A 86 4.56 4.95 1.69
CA VAL A 86 3.28 4.25 1.79
C VAL A 86 2.87 3.70 0.42
N GLU A 87 2.95 2.39 0.26
CA GLU A 87 2.49 1.68 -0.92
C GLU A 87 1.09 1.10 -0.65
N THR A 88 0.06 1.92 -0.91
CA THR A 88 -1.33 1.65 -0.46
C THR A 88 -1.85 0.29 -0.95
N ARG A 89 -1.55 -0.08 -2.20
CA ARG A 89 -1.99 -1.36 -2.79
C ARG A 89 -1.43 -2.57 -2.04
N TYR A 90 -0.17 -2.48 -1.64
CA TYR A 90 0.53 -3.54 -0.93
C TYR A 90 0.11 -3.61 0.54
N ALA A 91 -0.12 -2.47 1.18
CA ALA A 91 -0.70 -2.41 2.52
C ALA A 91 -2.09 -3.05 2.54
N THR A 92 -2.95 -2.79 1.55
CA THR A 92 -4.27 -3.44 1.46
C THR A 92 -4.18 -4.95 1.23
N GLN A 93 -3.23 -5.43 0.44
CA GLN A 93 -3.05 -6.86 0.20
C GLN A 93 -2.62 -7.58 1.48
N LEU A 94 -1.64 -7.03 2.20
CA LEU A 94 -1.11 -7.60 3.43
C LEU A 94 -2.16 -7.62 4.56
N LEU A 95 -3.02 -6.59 4.63
CA LEU A 95 -4.08 -6.45 5.64
C LEU A 95 -5.38 -7.16 5.26
N GLY A 96 -5.69 -7.26 3.96
CA GLY A 96 -6.93 -7.83 3.43
C GLY A 96 -7.06 -9.33 3.64
N ASP A 97 -5.94 -10.03 3.79
CA ASP A 97 -5.91 -11.48 4.07
C ASP A 97 -6.43 -11.86 5.48
N GLY A 98 -6.82 -10.88 6.31
CA GLY A 98 -7.42 -11.11 7.63
C GLY A 98 -6.49 -11.79 8.65
N GLY A 99 -5.20 -11.90 8.35
CA GLY A 99 -4.24 -12.59 9.21
C GLY A 99 -3.70 -11.71 10.34
N ALA A 100 -3.59 -12.33 11.50
CA ALA A 100 -2.86 -11.85 12.67
C ALA A 100 -1.35 -11.66 12.37
N GLY A 101 -0.67 -10.85 13.17
CA GLY A 101 0.79 -10.73 13.16
C GLY A 101 1.33 -9.94 11.97
N VAL A 102 0.73 -8.80 11.67
CA VAL A 102 1.09 -7.97 10.51
C VAL A 102 1.33 -6.53 10.93
N GLY A 103 2.42 -5.93 10.49
CA GLY A 103 2.67 -4.51 10.65
C GLY A 103 3.14 -3.83 9.38
N TYR A 104 2.93 -2.53 9.31
CA TYR A 104 3.47 -1.64 8.29
C TYR A 104 3.93 -0.35 8.97
N LEU A 105 5.24 -0.14 9.01
CA LEU A 105 5.86 1.08 9.51
C LEU A 105 6.68 1.78 8.42
N LEU A 106 6.76 3.10 8.54
CA LEU A 106 7.62 3.92 7.69
C LEU A 106 9.03 4.00 8.25
N LYS A 107 10.04 4.07 7.37
CA LYS A 107 11.47 4.13 7.76
C LYS A 107 11.79 5.33 8.66
N GLU A 108 11.07 6.43 8.48
CA GLU A 108 11.15 7.64 9.32
C GLU A 108 10.81 7.36 10.80
N ARG A 109 10.07 6.29 11.09
CA ARG A 109 9.64 5.92 12.44
C ARG A 109 10.78 5.38 13.31
N VAL A 110 11.90 4.94 12.73
CA VAL A 110 13.05 4.44 13.50
C VAL A 110 13.72 5.52 14.36
N VAL A 111 13.37 6.80 14.15
CA VAL A 111 13.76 7.88 15.08
C VAL A 111 13.22 7.62 16.50
N ASP A 112 12.05 6.99 16.63
CA ASP A 112 11.54 6.45 17.91
C ASP A 112 11.75 4.94 17.99
N ILE A 113 12.93 4.55 18.48
CA ILE A 113 13.33 3.15 18.66
C ILE A 113 12.37 2.40 19.59
N GLY A 114 11.79 3.09 20.59
CA GLY A 114 10.86 2.47 21.53
C GLY A 114 9.56 2.07 20.85
N GLU A 115 9.01 2.95 20.03
CA GLU A 115 7.81 2.68 19.24
C GLU A 115 8.05 1.55 18.23
N PHE A 116 9.21 1.53 17.57
CA PHE A 116 9.58 0.47 16.63
C PHE A 116 9.63 -0.92 17.29
N VAL A 117 10.28 -1.04 18.46
CA VAL A 117 10.35 -2.31 19.19
C VAL A 117 8.98 -2.74 19.70
N ALA A 118 8.18 -1.81 20.24
CA ALA A 118 6.83 -2.12 20.70
C ALA A 118 5.92 -2.59 19.55
N ALA A 119 6.10 -2.04 18.34
CA ALA A 119 5.42 -2.51 17.15
C ALA A 119 5.86 -3.93 16.76
N LEU A 120 7.16 -4.23 16.82
CA LEU A 120 7.68 -5.57 16.56
C LEU A 120 7.13 -6.60 17.55
N GLU A 121 7.13 -6.30 18.84
CA GLU A 121 6.58 -7.19 19.88
C GLU A 121 5.08 -7.45 19.66
N ARG A 122 4.33 -6.42 19.26
CA ARG A 122 2.92 -6.56 18.92
C ARG A 122 2.71 -7.45 17.71
N VAL A 123 3.51 -7.30 16.67
CA VAL A 123 3.43 -8.11 15.45
C VAL A 123 3.84 -9.56 15.73
N ALA A 124 4.91 -9.77 16.48
CA ALA A 124 5.37 -11.08 16.92
C ALA A 124 4.34 -11.85 17.76
N SER A 125 3.54 -11.13 18.55
CA SER A 125 2.44 -11.72 19.36
C SER A 125 1.13 -11.90 18.59
N GLY A 126 1.12 -11.71 17.27
CA GLY A 126 -0.07 -11.87 16.43
C GLY A 126 -0.96 -10.62 16.35
N GLY A 127 -0.56 -9.49 16.92
CA GLY A 127 -1.26 -8.22 16.79
C GLY A 127 -0.95 -7.48 15.48
N THR A 128 -1.45 -6.25 15.39
CA THR A 128 -1.25 -5.37 14.23
C THR A 128 -0.60 -4.05 14.62
N ALA A 129 0.36 -3.57 13.82
CA ALA A 129 1.00 -2.27 14.01
C ALA A 129 1.02 -1.48 12.70
N LEU A 130 0.30 -0.36 12.63
CA LEU A 130 0.23 0.48 11.43
C LEU A 130 0.64 1.92 11.75
N ASP A 131 1.51 2.46 10.90
CA ASP A 131 1.87 3.87 10.98
C ASP A 131 0.63 4.76 10.71
N PRO A 132 0.41 5.85 11.48
CA PRO A 132 -0.69 6.78 11.25
C PRO A 132 -0.78 7.32 9.81
N GLU A 133 0.35 7.53 9.12
CA GLU A 133 0.35 7.96 7.73
C GLU A 133 -0.18 6.85 6.80
N VAL A 134 0.21 5.60 7.03
CA VAL A 134 -0.31 4.43 6.30
C VAL A 134 -1.82 4.36 6.49
N VAL A 135 -2.30 4.51 7.72
CA VAL A 135 -3.74 4.55 8.04
C VAL A 135 -4.42 5.68 7.27
N ALA A 136 -3.92 6.92 7.35
CA ALA A 136 -4.52 8.06 6.67
C ALA A 136 -4.61 7.86 5.14
N ARG A 137 -3.58 7.28 4.52
CA ARG A 137 -3.54 6.96 3.09
C ARG A 137 -4.52 5.86 2.70
N LEU A 138 -4.58 4.78 3.49
CA LEU A 138 -5.54 3.69 3.29
C LEU A 138 -6.98 4.20 3.33
N PHE A 139 -7.35 4.95 4.38
CA PHE A 139 -8.69 5.52 4.49
C PHE A 139 -8.98 6.57 3.40
N GLY A 140 -7.98 7.35 2.99
CA GLY A 140 -8.08 8.28 1.87
C GLY A 140 -8.34 7.57 0.53
N ALA A 141 -7.69 6.44 0.29
CA ALA A 141 -7.89 5.61 -0.91
C ALA A 141 -9.27 4.95 -0.92
N THR A 142 -9.72 4.40 0.22
CA THR A 142 -11.06 3.79 0.35
C THR A 142 -12.17 4.80 0.05
N ARG A 143 -12.03 6.06 0.50
CA ARG A 143 -13.00 7.13 0.17
C ARG A 143 -13.03 7.49 -1.31
N ARG A 144 -11.91 7.37 -2.03
CA ARG A 144 -11.86 7.62 -3.48
C ARG A 144 -12.47 6.45 -4.27
N ALA A 145 -12.17 5.21 -3.87
CA ALA A 145 -12.78 4.02 -4.45
C ALA A 145 -14.31 4.04 -4.27
N SER A 146 -14.80 4.35 -3.07
CA SER A 146 -16.24 4.45 -2.81
C SER A 146 -16.93 5.57 -3.62
N ALA A 147 -16.22 6.66 -3.93
CA ALA A 147 -16.76 7.72 -4.78
C ALA A 147 -16.94 7.26 -6.24
N LEU A 148 -16.05 6.39 -6.76
CA LEU A 148 -16.24 5.77 -8.07
C LEU A 148 -17.36 4.72 -8.05
N ASP A 149 -17.55 4.01 -6.94
CA ASP A 149 -18.64 3.04 -6.76
C ASP A 149 -20.02 3.68 -6.68
N ALA A 150 -20.10 4.96 -6.31
CA ALA A 150 -21.33 5.74 -6.39
C ALA A 150 -21.74 6.11 -7.84
N LEU A 151 -20.85 5.94 -8.83
CA LEU A 151 -21.17 6.16 -10.24
C LEU A 151 -22.07 5.03 -10.76
N THR A 152 -23.12 5.42 -11.50
CA THR A 152 -23.94 4.46 -12.25
C THR A 152 -23.11 3.80 -13.36
N PRO A 153 -23.53 2.64 -13.90
CA PRO A 153 -22.85 2.01 -15.02
C PRO A 153 -22.60 2.97 -16.18
N ARG A 154 -23.62 3.77 -16.54
CA ARG A 154 -23.52 4.75 -17.63
C ARG A 154 -22.53 5.87 -17.34
N GLU A 155 -22.50 6.38 -16.11
CA GLU A 155 -21.53 7.40 -15.70
C GLU A 155 -20.09 6.85 -15.70
N ARG A 156 -19.91 5.57 -15.34
CA ARG A 156 -18.60 4.90 -15.39
C ARG A 156 -18.12 4.70 -16.82
N GLU A 157 -19.01 4.34 -17.74
CA GLU A 157 -18.71 4.25 -19.18
C GLU A 157 -18.32 5.62 -19.76
N VAL A 158 -19.09 6.67 -19.44
CA VAL A 158 -18.77 8.05 -19.84
C VAL A 158 -17.41 8.48 -19.31
N LEU A 159 -17.11 8.23 -18.03
CA LEU A 159 -15.81 8.55 -17.42
C LEU A 159 -14.65 7.78 -18.07
N GLY A 160 -14.87 6.53 -18.47
CA GLY A 160 -13.90 5.74 -19.24
C GLY A 160 -13.56 6.37 -20.59
N LEU A 161 -14.57 6.74 -21.37
CA LEU A 161 -14.34 7.43 -22.64
C LEU A 161 -13.72 8.83 -22.44
N MET A 162 -14.00 9.50 -21.33
CA MET A 162 -13.29 10.74 -20.97
C MET A 162 -11.80 10.50 -20.75
N ALA A 163 -11.43 9.40 -20.10
CA ALA A 163 -10.04 9.01 -19.84
C ALA A 163 -9.30 8.60 -21.12
N GLU A 164 -10.00 8.11 -22.14
CA GLU A 164 -9.48 7.91 -23.50
C GLU A 164 -9.29 9.24 -24.28
N GLY A 165 -9.64 10.38 -23.69
CA GLY A 165 -9.52 11.69 -24.34
C GLY A 165 -10.66 12.05 -25.30
N ARG A 166 -11.77 11.30 -25.31
CA ARG A 166 -12.90 11.53 -26.24
C ARG A 166 -13.63 12.84 -25.94
N THR A 167 -14.00 13.60 -26.98
CA THR A 167 -14.83 14.80 -26.83
C THR A 167 -16.27 14.45 -26.42
N ASN A 168 -17.04 15.42 -25.91
CA ASN A 168 -18.45 15.18 -25.56
C ASN A 168 -19.27 14.70 -26.77
N GLN A 169 -19.01 15.29 -27.94
CA GLN A 169 -19.59 14.85 -29.21
C GLN A 169 -19.29 13.38 -29.52
N SER A 170 -18.02 12.96 -29.45
CA SER A 170 -17.62 11.58 -29.73
C SER A 170 -18.24 10.59 -28.73
N ILE A 171 -18.38 10.98 -27.46
CA ILE A 171 -19.06 10.19 -26.43
C ILE A 171 -20.56 10.08 -26.73
N ALA A 172 -21.19 11.18 -27.18
CA ALA A 172 -22.60 11.23 -27.51
C ALA A 172 -22.93 10.31 -28.71
N GLU A 173 -22.08 10.34 -29.74
CA GLU A 173 -22.15 9.46 -30.91
C GLU A 173 -22.03 7.99 -30.51
N SER A 174 -21.07 7.65 -29.62
CA SER A 174 -20.86 6.28 -29.13
C SER A 174 -22.07 5.70 -28.41
N PHE A 175 -22.90 6.55 -27.80
CA PHE A 175 -24.08 6.16 -27.04
C PHE A 175 -25.40 6.44 -27.74
N VAL A 176 -25.38 7.03 -28.94
CA VAL A 176 -26.55 7.46 -29.70
C VAL A 176 -27.46 8.37 -28.85
N VAL A 177 -26.85 9.36 -28.20
CA VAL A 177 -27.55 10.36 -27.38
C VAL A 177 -27.14 11.78 -27.80
N SER A 178 -27.76 12.80 -27.21
CA SER A 178 -27.34 14.20 -27.42
C SER A 178 -26.11 14.56 -26.57
N GLU A 179 -25.33 15.54 -27.03
CA GLU A 179 -24.21 16.08 -26.25
C GLU A 179 -24.66 16.60 -24.88
N ARG A 180 -25.85 17.21 -24.81
CA ARG A 180 -26.47 17.67 -23.56
C ARG A 180 -26.72 16.53 -22.56
N ALA A 181 -27.03 15.32 -23.05
CA ALA A 181 -27.17 14.15 -22.18
C ALA A 181 -25.82 13.73 -21.60
N VAL A 182 -24.74 13.78 -22.40
CA VAL A 182 -23.37 13.53 -21.94
C VAL A 182 -22.92 14.57 -20.92
N GLU A 183 -23.18 15.86 -21.16
CA GLU A 183 -22.89 16.93 -20.20
C GLU A 183 -23.58 16.70 -18.86
N LYS A 184 -24.83 16.22 -18.87
CA LYS A 184 -25.56 15.86 -17.65
C LYS A 184 -24.88 14.71 -16.89
N HIS A 185 -24.43 13.67 -17.60
CA HIS A 185 -23.66 12.60 -16.98
C HIS A 185 -22.34 13.11 -16.39
N ILE A 186 -21.62 13.96 -17.11
CA ILE A 186 -20.36 14.58 -16.64
C ILE A 186 -20.59 15.44 -15.40
N ALA A 187 -21.66 16.24 -15.36
CA ALA A 187 -22.01 17.05 -14.20
C ALA A 187 -22.31 16.17 -12.97
N ASN A 188 -23.05 15.07 -13.16
CA ASN A 188 -23.32 14.11 -12.09
C ASN A 188 -22.05 13.40 -11.62
N ILE A 189 -21.15 13.01 -12.53
CA ILE A 189 -19.84 12.44 -12.19
C ILE A 189 -19.07 13.42 -11.31
N PHE A 190 -18.97 14.70 -11.70
CA PHE A 190 -18.27 15.70 -10.90
C PHE A 190 -18.88 15.84 -9.51
N ALA A 191 -20.21 15.91 -9.40
CA ALA A 191 -20.89 15.99 -8.12
C ALA A 191 -20.61 14.77 -7.23
N LYS A 192 -20.70 13.56 -7.78
CA LYS A 192 -20.44 12.30 -7.05
C LYS A 192 -18.98 12.12 -6.65
N LEU A 193 -18.05 12.65 -7.46
CA LEU A 193 -16.65 12.73 -7.11
C LEU A 193 -16.32 13.93 -6.21
N GLY A 194 -17.29 14.75 -5.80
CA GLY A 194 -17.03 15.92 -4.95
C GLY A 194 -16.16 16.98 -5.62
N LEU A 195 -16.16 17.06 -6.95
CA LEU A 195 -15.43 18.05 -7.75
C LEU A 195 -16.29 19.32 -7.90
N VAL A 196 -16.17 20.22 -6.92
CA VAL A 196 -16.95 21.46 -6.85
C VAL A 196 -16.43 22.52 -7.82
N PRO A 197 -17.31 23.38 -8.39
CA PRO A 197 -16.87 24.54 -9.16
C PRO A 197 -15.98 25.45 -8.31
N GLY A 198 -14.87 25.93 -8.87
CA GLY A 198 -13.97 26.89 -8.21
C GLY A 198 -12.74 26.27 -7.51
N GLU A 199 -12.62 24.94 -7.45
CA GLU A 199 -11.36 24.30 -7.06
C GLU A 199 -10.24 24.57 -8.09
N PRO A 200 -8.98 24.74 -7.64
CA PRO A 200 -7.85 24.89 -8.55
C PRO A 200 -7.68 23.62 -9.40
N GLY A 201 -7.93 23.74 -10.71
CA GLY A 201 -7.72 22.68 -11.70
C GLY A 201 -8.92 22.43 -12.61
N HIS A 202 -8.68 21.75 -13.73
CA HIS A 202 -9.73 21.41 -14.69
C HIS A 202 -10.48 20.15 -14.22
N ARG A 203 -11.73 20.30 -13.76
CA ARG A 203 -12.54 19.20 -13.15
C ARG A 203 -12.58 17.92 -13.98
N ARG A 204 -12.61 18.03 -15.32
CA ARG A 204 -12.53 16.87 -16.20
C ARG A 204 -11.21 16.09 -16.04
N VAL A 205 -10.09 16.80 -15.95
CA VAL A 205 -8.77 16.17 -15.75
C VAL A 205 -8.71 15.54 -14.38
N LEU A 206 -9.19 16.23 -13.34
CA LEU A 206 -9.25 15.69 -11.97
C LEU A 206 -10.12 14.42 -11.89
N ALA A 207 -11.25 14.38 -12.58
CA ALA A 207 -12.09 13.19 -12.65
C ALA A 207 -11.38 12.02 -13.34
N VAL A 208 -10.67 12.29 -14.44
CA VAL A 208 -9.89 11.28 -15.17
C VAL A 208 -8.73 10.74 -14.34
N LEU A 209 -7.98 11.61 -13.64
CA LEU A 209 -6.90 11.17 -12.76
C LEU A 209 -7.42 10.24 -11.66
N ARG A 210 -8.53 10.60 -11.00
CA ARG A 210 -9.16 9.73 -10.00
C ARG A 210 -9.61 8.39 -10.57
N TYR A 211 -10.09 8.36 -11.82
CA TYR A 211 -10.47 7.13 -12.51
C TYR A 211 -9.26 6.24 -12.83
N LEU A 212 -8.13 6.82 -13.25
CA LEU A 212 -6.90 6.09 -13.56
C LEU A 212 -6.21 5.57 -12.30
N ASP A 213 -6.12 6.37 -11.24
CA ASP A 213 -5.53 5.98 -9.95
C ASP A 213 -6.23 4.78 -9.31
N ALA A 214 -7.54 4.62 -9.55
CA ALA A 214 -8.30 3.48 -9.03
C ALA A 214 -8.12 2.18 -9.84
N ARG A 215 -7.55 2.29 -11.06
CA ARG A 215 -7.27 1.16 -11.94
C ARG A 215 -5.78 0.79 -11.98
N SER A 216 -4.90 1.72 -11.64
CA SER A 216 -3.44 1.55 -11.61
C SER A 216 -3.01 0.63 -10.52
#